data_AF-A0A6J6DW51-F1
#
_entry.id   AF-A0A6J6DW51-F1
#
_cell.length_a   1.000
_cell.length_b   1.000
_cell.length_c   1.000
_cell.angle_alpha   90.00
_cell.angle_beta   90.00
_cell.angle_gamma   90.00
#
_symmetry.space_group_name_H-M   'P 1'
#
loop_
_entity.id
_entity.type
_entity.pdbx_description
1 polymer ?
#
loop_
_entity_poly.entity_id
_entity_poly.type
_entity_poly.pdbx_seq_one_letter_code
_entity_poly.pdbx_strand_id
1 'polypeptide(L)'
;MESLAIVVLILFSIAFFAGPLAILLSAKKLTQRLESKGGGGFKFINLLRKLTLVILVILALTTGFQFLTISGLPLIPRATGLFAIVTSYIALRREFFPQTFIVGSLLRKLRKDN
;
A
#
# COMPACT_ATOMS: atom_id res chain seq x y z
N MET A 1 18.33 10.98 24.67
CA MET A 1 17.42 11.36 23.55
C MET A 1 17.69 10.57 22.26
N GLU A 2 18.86 9.96 22.12
CA GLU A 2 19.26 9.22 20.91
C GLU A 2 18.38 7.99 20.60
N SER A 3 17.99 7.22 21.62
CA SER A 3 17.11 6.05 21.47
C SER A 3 15.74 6.39 20.84
N LEU A 4 15.14 7.54 21.20
CA LEU A 4 13.87 7.98 20.62
C LEU A 4 14.01 8.29 19.12
N ALA A 5 15.10 8.96 18.73
CA ALA A 5 15.34 9.31 17.33
C ALA A 5 15.48 8.08 16.44
N ILE A 6 16.13 7.02 16.94
CA ILE A 6 16.26 5.74 16.24
C ILE A 6 14.88 5.10 16.02
N VAL A 7 14.01 5.09 17.03
CA VAL A 7 12.65 4.55 16.91
C VAL A 7 11.85 5.34 15.86
N VAL A 8 11.92 6.67 15.90
CA VAL A 8 11.23 7.54 14.92
C VAL A 8 11.74 7.29 13.50
N LEU A 9 13.04 7.12 13.31
CA LEU A 9 13.64 6.81 12.01
C LEU A 9 13.14 5.46 11.46
N ILE A 10 13.03 4.44 12.31
CA ILE A 10 12.50 3.13 11.94
C ILE A 10 11.03 3.26 11.52
N LEU A 11 10.21 3.96 12.31
CA LEU A 11 8.80 4.19 11.98
C LEU A 11 8.63 4.97 10.67
N PHE A 12 9.49 5.97 10.45
CA PHE A 12 9.50 6.76 9.22
C PHE A 12 9.87 5.90 8.01
N SER A 13 10.87 5.03 8.15
CA SER A 13 11.25 4.07 7.12
C SER A 13 10.12 3.10 6.81
N ILE A 14 9.43 2.58 7.83
CA ILE A 14 8.27 1.71 7.64
C ILE A 14 7.16 2.46 6.89
N ALA A 15 6.79 3.66 7.32
CA ALA A 15 5.75 4.46 6.68
C ALA A 15 6.10 4.78 5.22
N PHE A 16 7.36 5.10 4.93
CA PHE A 16 7.81 5.44 3.59
C PHE A 16 7.86 4.23 2.64
N PHE A 17 8.35 3.09 3.12
CA PHE A 17 8.57 1.91 2.26
C PHE A 17 7.38 0.95 2.21
N ALA A 18 6.58 0.82 3.28
CA ALA A 18 5.49 -0.16 3.34
C ALA A 18 4.44 0.04 2.23
N GLY A 19 4.11 1.29 1.92
CA GLY A 19 3.18 1.65 0.86
C GLY A 19 3.64 1.21 -0.53
N PRO A 20 4.79 1.70 -1.04
CA PRO A 20 5.37 1.26 -2.32
C PRO A 20 5.58 -0.26 -2.40
N LEU A 21 6.03 -0.91 -1.31
CA LEU A 21 6.19 -2.36 -1.24
C LEU A 21 4.86 -3.10 -1.39
N ALA A 22 3.79 -2.62 -0.76
CA ALA A 22 2.46 -3.20 -0.92
C ALA A 22 1.95 -3.09 -2.37
N ILE A 23 2.21 -1.96 -3.04
CA ILE A 23 1.88 -1.76 -4.46
C ILE A 23 2.68 -2.71 -5.36
N LEU A 24 3.96 -2.94 -5.03
CA LEU A 24 4.85 -3.84 -5.77
C LEU A 24 4.41 -5.31 -5.60
N LEU A 25 4.00 -5.71 -4.38
CA LEU A 25 3.43 -7.03 -4.12
C LEU A 25 2.12 -7.26 -4.90
N SER A 26 1.33 -6.21 -5.10
CA SER A 26 0.09 -6.24 -5.90
C SER A 26 0.33 -6.10 -7.42
N ALA A 27 1.57 -6.25 -7.89
CA ALA A 27 1.85 -6.17 -9.32
C ALA A 27 1.18 -7.31 -10.10
N LYS A 28 0.34 -6.94 -11.08
CA LYS A 28 -0.39 -7.90 -11.95
C LYS A 28 0.49 -8.97 -12.59
N LYS A 29 1.76 -8.66 -12.90
CA LYS A 29 2.74 -9.63 -13.42
C LYS A 29 3.03 -10.78 -12.44
N LEU A 30 3.09 -10.47 -11.14
CA LEU A 30 3.33 -11.47 -10.10
C LEU A 30 2.08 -12.33 -9.91
N THR A 31 0.91 -11.70 -9.82
CA THR A 31 -0.38 -12.38 -9.69
C THR A 31 -0.66 -13.33 -10.85
N GLN A 32 -0.46 -12.89 -12.08
CA GLN A 32 -0.69 -13.69 -13.30
C GLN A 32 0.28 -14.87 -13.41
N ARG A 33 1.53 -14.73 -12.95
CA ARG A 33 2.50 -15.84 -12.93
C ARG A 33 2.15 -16.90 -11.89
N LEU A 34 1.64 -16.49 -10.72
CA LEU A 34 1.19 -17.44 -9.69
C LEU A 34 -0.13 -18.12 -10.06
N GLU A 35 -1.07 -17.42 -10.67
CA GLU A 35 -2.37 -17.99 -11.06
C GLU A 35 -2.26 -18.91 -12.28
N SER A 36 -1.33 -18.67 -13.22
CA SER A 36 -1.15 -19.57 -14.38
C SER A 36 -0.53 -20.92 -14.03
N LYS A 37 0.12 -21.06 -12.87
CA LYS A 37 0.70 -22.33 -12.40
C LYS A 37 -0.24 -22.98 -11.38
N GLY A 38 -1.19 -23.77 -11.86
CA GLY A 38 -2.25 -24.43 -11.08
C GLY A 38 -1.81 -25.55 -10.11
N GLY A 39 -0.58 -25.53 -9.60
CA GLY A 39 -0.12 -26.49 -8.59
C GLY A 39 -0.53 -26.07 -7.18
N GLY A 40 -0.93 -27.01 -6.32
CA GLY A 40 -1.37 -26.74 -4.93
C GLY A 40 -0.40 -25.89 -4.11
N GLY A 41 0.92 -26.05 -4.32
CA GLY A 41 1.95 -25.21 -3.69
C GLY A 41 1.88 -23.72 -4.07
N PHE A 42 1.47 -23.39 -5.30
CA PHE A 42 1.34 -21.99 -5.75
C PHE A 42 0.15 -21.28 -5.10
N LYS A 43 -0.90 -22.02 -4.71
CA LYS A 43 -2.01 -21.47 -3.91
C LYS A 43 -1.53 -20.99 -2.54
N PHE A 44 -0.63 -21.74 -1.89
CA PHE A 44 -0.04 -21.36 -0.60
C PHE A 44 0.81 -20.09 -0.72
N ILE A 45 1.65 -19.99 -1.76
CA ILE A 45 2.46 -18.79 -2.00
C ILE A 45 1.57 -17.56 -2.29
N ASN A 46 0.46 -17.74 -3.02
CA ASN A 46 -0.51 -16.68 -3.26
C ASN A 46 -1.20 -16.22 -1.98
N LEU A 47 -1.51 -17.14 -1.06
CA LEU A 47 -2.05 -16.82 0.27
C LEU A 47 -1.04 -16.04 1.11
N LEU A 48 0.22 -16.50 1.15
CA LEU A 48 1.29 -15.83 1.88
C LEU A 48 1.50 -14.39 1.35
N ARG A 49 1.46 -14.19 0.03
CA ARG A 49 1.53 -12.85 -0.57
C ARG A 49 0.41 -11.93 -0.09
N LYS A 50 -0.83 -12.43 -0.09
CA LYS A 50 -1.99 -11.65 0.39
C LYS A 50 -1.86 -11.29 1.87
N LEU A 51 -1.41 -12.23 2.70
CA LEU A 51 -1.16 -11.97 4.12
C LEU A 51 -0.09 -10.89 4.31
N THR A 52 1.03 -10.98 3.61
CA THR A 52 2.09 -9.95 3.68
C THR A 52 1.59 -8.59 3.23
N LEU A 53 0.77 -8.52 2.17
CA LEU A 53 0.17 -7.27 1.72
C LEU A 53 -0.74 -6.66 2.79
N VAL A 54 -1.61 -7.46 3.40
CA VAL A 54 -2.53 -6.99 4.45
C VAL A 54 -1.73 -6.51 5.67
N ILE A 55 -0.69 -7.24 6.08
CA ILE A 55 0.19 -6.84 7.20
C ILE A 55 0.86 -5.50 6.89
N LEU A 56 1.44 -5.33 5.70
CA LEU A 56 2.08 -4.07 5.30
C LEU A 56 1.11 -2.89 5.30
N VAL A 57 -0.12 -3.11 4.80
CA VAL A 57 -1.17 -2.09 4.81
C VAL A 57 -1.55 -1.69 6.23
N ILE A 58 -1.72 -2.65 7.14
CA ILE A 58 -2.05 -2.38 8.55
C ILE A 58 -0.92 -1.59 9.22
N LEU A 59 0.34 -1.97 9.00
CA LEU A 59 1.50 -1.26 9.53
C LEU A 59 1.57 0.18 9.01
N ALA A 60 1.38 0.38 7.71
CA ALA A 60 1.40 1.70 7.09
C ALA A 60 0.24 2.60 7.54
N LEU A 61 -0.96 2.04 7.72
CA LEU A 61 -2.11 2.77 8.27
C LEU A 61 -1.90 3.16 9.73
N THR A 62 -1.41 2.24 10.55
CA THR A 62 -1.18 2.49 11.99
C THR A 62 -0.10 3.56 12.18
N THR A 63 1.04 3.41 11.52
CA THR A 63 2.15 4.38 11.59
C THR A 63 1.80 5.72 10.94
N GLY A 64 1.12 5.71 9.79
CA GLY A 64 0.65 6.92 9.12
C GLY A 64 -0.37 7.70 9.93
N PHE A 65 -1.30 6.99 10.59
CA PHE A 65 -2.29 7.62 11.47
C PHE A 65 -1.64 8.22 12.72
N GLN A 66 -0.65 7.54 13.31
CA GLN A 66 0.14 8.09 14.41
C GLN A 66 0.85 9.39 14.00
N PHE A 67 1.46 9.44 12.82
CA PHE A 67 2.13 10.65 12.35
C PHE A 67 1.19 11.84 12.08
N LEU A 68 -0.10 11.58 11.83
CA LEU A 68 -1.10 12.63 11.64
C LEU A 68 -1.72 13.13 12.96
N THR A 69 -1.87 12.24 13.93
CA THR A 69 -2.54 12.55 15.20
C THR A 69 -1.62 13.21 16.22
N ILE A 70 -0.30 13.02 16.14
CA ILE A 70 0.62 13.65 17.09
C ILE A 70 0.73 15.16 16.80
N SER A 71 0.24 15.95 17.76
CA SER A 71 0.35 17.41 17.77
C SER A 71 1.80 17.85 17.97
N GLY A 72 2.27 18.78 17.14
CA GLY A 72 3.64 19.31 17.21
C GLY A 72 4.67 18.61 16.32
N LEU A 73 4.29 17.58 15.54
CA LEU A 73 5.20 17.02 14.53
C LEU A 73 5.45 18.02 13.38
N PRO A 74 6.70 18.08 12.87
CA PRO A 74 7.03 18.84 11.67
C PRO A 74 6.19 18.43 10.45
N LEU A 75 6.15 19.28 9.41
CA LEU A 75 5.40 18.99 8.18
C LEU A 75 5.85 17.69 7.48
N ILE A 76 7.14 17.38 7.48
CA ILE A 76 7.72 16.24 6.74
C ILE A 76 7.13 14.89 7.22
N PRO A 77 7.18 14.54 8.52
CA PRO A 77 6.51 13.35 9.06
C PRO A 77 5.03 13.23 8.71
N ARG A 78 4.29 14.35 8.70
CA ARG A 78 2.87 14.36 8.35
C ARG A 78 2.65 14.05 6.86
N ALA A 79 3.46 14.64 5.99
CA ALA A 79 3.42 14.35 4.56
C ALA A 79 3.72 12.87 4.28
N THR A 80 4.71 12.28 4.98
CA THR A 80 4.97 10.83 4.87
C THR A 80 3.86 9.97 5.44
N GLY A 81 3.19 10.39 6.52
CA GLY A 81 2.03 9.70 7.05
C GLY A 81 0.86 9.68 6.06
N LEU A 82 0.56 10.81 5.42
CA LEU A 82 -0.42 10.89 4.33
C LEU A 82 -0.02 10.02 3.14
N PHE A 83 1.25 10.08 2.73
CA PHE A 83 1.78 9.27 1.65
C PHE A 83 1.61 7.77 1.92
N ALA A 84 1.93 7.32 3.15
CA ALA A 84 1.75 5.94 3.58
C ALA A 84 0.29 5.49 3.49
N ILE A 85 -0.65 6.32 3.94
CA ILE A 85 -2.10 6.03 3.89
C ILE A 85 -2.59 5.94 2.44
N VAL A 86 -2.23 6.92 1.59
CA VAL A 86 -2.65 6.98 0.19
C VAL A 86 -2.09 5.79 -0.59
N THR A 87 -0.80 5.49 -0.44
CA THR A 87 -0.17 4.35 -1.12
C THR A 87 -0.75 3.00 -0.67
N SER A 88 -1.08 2.86 0.62
CA SER A 88 -1.73 1.66 1.16
C SER A 88 -3.15 1.50 0.65
N TYR A 89 -3.90 2.60 0.52
CA TYR A 89 -5.22 2.60 -0.13
C TYR A 89 -5.13 2.15 -1.59
N ILE A 90 -4.14 2.65 -2.35
CA ILE A 90 -3.91 2.25 -3.74
C ILE A 90 -3.57 0.75 -3.82
N ALA A 91 -2.70 0.24 -2.93
CA ALA A 91 -2.34 -1.18 -2.88
C ALA A 91 -3.56 -2.07 -2.59
N LEU A 92 -4.36 -1.71 -1.58
CA LEU A 92 -5.57 -2.44 -1.20
C LEU A 92 -6.59 -2.45 -2.36
N ARG A 93 -6.79 -1.30 -2.99
CA ARG A 93 -7.70 -1.17 -4.14
C ARG A 93 -7.25 -2.00 -5.33
N ARG A 94 -5.94 -2.06 -5.59
CA ARG A 94 -5.36 -2.85 -6.69
C ARG A 94 -5.54 -4.36 -6.49
N GLU A 95 -5.43 -4.83 -5.25
CA GLU A 95 -5.51 -6.26 -4.93
C GLU A 95 -6.96 -6.76 -4.78
N PHE A 96 -7.82 -6.01 -4.09
CA PHE A 96 -9.19 -6.46 -3.74
C PHE A 96 -10.25 -5.99 -4.74
N PHE A 97 -10.05 -4.85 -5.41
CA PHE A 97 -11.04 -4.27 -6.33
C PHE A 97 -10.46 -3.90 -7.71
N PRO A 98 -9.85 -4.85 -8.45
CA PRO A 98 -9.18 -4.57 -9.73
C PRO A 98 -10.12 -4.06 -10.83
N GLN A 99 -11.44 -4.26 -10.70
CA GLN A 99 -12.45 -3.93 -11.72
C GLN A 99 -13.14 -2.57 -11.52
N THR A 100 -12.99 -1.92 -10.36
CA THR A 100 -13.64 -0.62 -10.09
C THR A 100 -12.84 0.54 -10.67
N PHE A 101 -12.46 0.51 -11.95
CA PHE A 101 -11.82 1.63 -12.64
C PHE A 101 -12.82 2.78 -12.87
N ILE A 102 -13.43 3.33 -11.80
CA ILE A 102 -14.36 4.46 -11.86
C ILE A 102 -13.70 5.65 -12.56
N VAL A 103 -12.42 5.89 -12.29
CA VAL A 103 -11.64 6.94 -12.96
C VAL A 103 -11.42 6.66 -14.45
N GLY A 104 -11.19 5.39 -14.84
CA GLY A 104 -10.98 5.01 -16.24
C GLY A 104 -12.26 4.98 -17.06
N SER A 105 -13.38 4.59 -16.46
CA SER A 105 -14.69 4.66 -17.10
C SER A 105 -15.16 6.11 -17.25
N LEU A 106 -14.94 6.97 -16.25
CA LEU A 106 -15.22 8.41 -16.34
C LEU A 106 -14.33 9.11 -17.38
N LEU A 107 -13.02 8.83 -17.41
CA LEU A 107 -12.12 9.36 -18.45
C LEU A 107 -12.49 8.88 -19.85
N ARG A 108 -12.93 7.63 -20.01
CA ARG A 108 -13.43 7.13 -21.29
C ARG A 108 -14.76 7.78 -21.68
N LYS A 109 -15.64 8.07 -20.71
CA LYS A 109 -16.89 8.78 -20.96
C LYS A 109 -16.62 10.22 -21.39
N LEU A 110 -15.75 10.93 -20.68
CA LEU A 110 -15.32 12.30 -21.00
C LEU A 110 -14.61 12.40 -22.34
N ARG A 111 -13.78 11.42 -22.71
CA ARG A 111 -13.11 11.38 -24.03
C ARG A 111 -14.05 11.03 -25.19
N LYS A 112 -15.19 10.39 -24.92
CA LYS A 112 -16.16 10.02 -25.97
C LYS A 112 -17.12 11.16 -26.30
N ASP A 113 -17.18 12.19 -25.46
CA ASP A 113 -18.08 13.34 -25.56
C ASP A 113 -17.40 14.60 -26.14
N ASN A 114 -16.16 14.47 -26.63
CA ASN A 114 -15.36 15.49 -27.29
C ASN A 114 -14.71 14.92 -28.54
#